data_AF-A0A813D878-F1
#
_entry.id   AF-A0A813D878-F1
#
_cell.length_a   1.000
_cell.length_b   1.000
_cell.length_c   1.000
_cell.angle_alpha   90.00
_cell.angle_beta   90.00
_cell.angle_gamma   90.00
#
_symmetry.space_group_name_H-M   'P 1'
#
loop_
_entity.id
_entity.type
_entity.pdbx_description
1 polymer ?
#
loop_
_entity_poly.entity_id
_entity_poly.type
_entity_poly.pdbx_seq_one_letter_code
_entity_poly.pdbx_strand_id
1 'polypeptide(L)'
;MALAVQPGGRSYRRLARLAAQLQASKSPVPGGSSGPGGSLRLLNTLSPPQAFRAWFVDAAKGVLKQRELRSFSDVSELPQQDPAASVTVRVKYSDLNYKDAMIMRGQHGVVRSFPIVPGIDFSGVVQQSDSPMWKPGDEVVLTGNKIGQHFDGGYSQVCRVQAEWLVPRPAQFSLEECMMIGTAGFTAMQM
;
A
#
# COMPACT_ATOMS: atom_id res chain seq x y z
N MET A 1 10.20 -18.82 -11.24
CA MET A 1 9.13 -19.29 -10.34
C MET A 1 9.39 -18.69 -8.96
N ALA A 2 8.98 -17.43 -8.75
CA ALA A 2 9.22 -16.72 -7.49
C ALA A 2 8.12 -17.11 -6.48
N LEU A 3 8.52 -17.79 -5.40
CA LEU A 3 7.62 -18.08 -4.29
C LEU A 3 7.26 -16.75 -3.61
N ALA A 4 6.05 -16.26 -3.85
CA ALA A 4 5.44 -15.28 -2.96
C ALA A 4 5.44 -15.85 -1.54
N VAL A 5 5.90 -15.06 -0.55
CA VAL A 5 5.78 -15.44 0.86
C VAL A 5 4.28 -15.46 1.19
N GLN A 6 3.68 -16.64 1.10
CA GLN A 6 2.27 -16.87 1.35
C GLN A 6 1.96 -16.55 2.83
N PRO A 7 0.86 -15.83 3.12
CA PRO A 7 0.40 -15.63 4.48
C PRO A 7 0.30 -16.96 5.23
N GLY A 8 0.94 -17.05 6.40
CA GLY A 8 0.97 -18.26 7.23
C GLY A 8 2.15 -19.21 7.01
N GLY A 9 2.99 -18.99 5.99
CA GLY A 9 4.23 -19.74 5.75
C GLY A 9 5.32 -19.51 6.82
N ARG A 10 6.29 -20.42 6.94
CA ARG A 10 7.36 -20.33 7.95
C ARG A 10 8.14 -19.01 7.86
N SER A 11 8.41 -18.52 6.65
CA SER A 11 9.09 -17.23 6.41
C SER A 11 8.23 -16.04 6.81
N TYR A 12 6.92 -16.06 6.51
CA TYR A 12 5.95 -15.05 6.94
C TYR A 12 5.88 -14.92 8.46
N ARG A 13 5.79 -16.05 9.17
CA ARG A 13 5.74 -16.07 10.65
C ARG A 13 7.04 -15.56 11.27
N ARG A 14 8.19 -15.75 10.62
CA ARG A 14 9.48 -15.24 11.08
C ARG A 14 9.56 -13.72 10.92
N LEU A 15 9.11 -13.19 9.78
CA LEU A 15 9.06 -11.76 9.50
C LEU A 15 8.04 -11.03 10.37
N ALA A 16 6.83 -11.60 10.55
CA ALA A 16 5.82 -11.05 11.45
C ALA A 16 6.31 -11.00 12.91
N ARG A 17 7.07 -12.01 13.37
CA ARG A 17 7.71 -11.99 14.69
C ARG A 17 8.80 -10.92 14.80
N LEU A 18 9.60 -10.74 13.76
CA LEU A 18 10.64 -9.70 13.74
C LEU A 18 10.03 -8.29 13.75
N ALA A 19 8.95 -8.08 12.99
CA ALA A 19 8.19 -6.83 12.98
C ALA A 19 7.54 -6.55 14.34
N ALA A 20 6.97 -7.56 15.00
CA ALA A 20 6.43 -7.43 16.35
C ALA A 20 7.52 -7.12 17.40
N GLN A 21 8.73 -7.68 17.25
CA GLN A 21 9.88 -7.39 18.12
C GLN A 21 10.39 -5.95 17.94
N LEU A 22 10.37 -5.41 16.72
CA LEU A 22 10.73 -4.02 16.43
C LEU A 22 9.66 -3.02 16.90
N GLN A 23 8.39 -3.43 16.99
CA GLN A 23 7.32 -2.63 17.58
C GLN A 23 7.44 -2.59 19.12
N ALA A 24 7.89 -3.67 19.75
CA ALA A 24 8.08 -3.76 21.20
C ALA A 24 9.28 -2.96 21.73
N SER A 25 10.23 -2.57 20.87
CA SER A 25 11.44 -1.81 21.28
C SER A 25 11.27 -0.29 21.26
N LYS A 26 10.07 0.25 20.99
CA LYS A 26 9.80 1.68 21.10
C LYS A 26 9.55 2.05 22.56
N SER A 27 10.55 2.66 23.22
CA SER A 27 10.37 3.27 24.54
C SER A 27 9.38 4.44 24.48
N PRO A 28 8.56 4.67 25.53
CA PRO A 28 7.64 5.78 25.57
C PRO A 28 8.39 7.09 25.83
N VAL A 29 8.02 8.14 25.09
CA VAL A 29 8.48 9.51 25.34
C VAL A 29 7.74 10.05 26.58
N PRO A 30 8.39 10.68 27.58
CA PRO A 30 7.72 11.15 28.78
C PRO A 30 6.86 12.39 28.50
N GLY A 31 5.70 12.46 29.16
CA GLY A 31 4.73 13.54 29.02
C GLY A 31 5.08 14.82 29.79
N GLY A 32 4.47 15.92 29.35
CA GLY A 32 4.38 17.21 30.06
C GLY A 32 2.90 17.55 30.32
N SER A 33 2.59 17.94 31.55
CA SER A 33 1.24 18.06 32.12
C SER A 33 0.59 19.44 31.98
N SER A 34 -0.69 19.42 31.59
CA SER A 34 -1.89 20.15 32.08
C SER A 34 -1.95 21.67 32.31
N GLY A 35 -3.02 22.28 31.77
CA GLY A 35 -3.75 23.44 32.31
C GLY A 35 -5.13 23.58 31.62
N PRO A 36 -6.24 23.95 32.31
CA PRO A 36 -7.60 23.72 31.83
C PRO A 36 -8.29 24.97 31.25
N GLY A 37 -9.23 24.77 30.32
CA GLY A 37 -10.10 25.83 29.81
C GLY A 37 -10.96 25.34 28.65
N GLY A 38 -12.21 25.00 28.93
CA GLY A 38 -13.15 24.54 27.91
C GLY A 38 -13.51 25.64 26.92
N SER A 39 -13.63 25.28 25.63
CA SER A 39 -14.63 25.86 24.74
C SER A 39 -14.62 25.11 23.40
N LEU A 40 -15.79 24.56 23.07
CA LEU A 40 -16.37 24.46 21.73
C LEU A 40 -15.63 23.67 20.63
N ARG A 41 -16.29 22.55 20.29
CA ARG A 41 -16.42 21.96 18.95
C ARG A 41 -15.87 22.84 17.83
N LEU A 42 -14.69 22.52 17.34
CA LEU A 42 -14.34 22.73 15.95
C LEU A 42 -14.45 21.37 15.26
N LEU A 43 -15.52 21.28 14.47
CA LEU A 43 -15.68 20.32 13.40
C LEU A 43 -14.33 20.21 12.70
N ASN A 44 -13.64 19.08 12.91
CA ASN A 44 -12.48 18.73 12.14
C ASN A 44 -12.99 18.62 10.71
N THR A 45 -12.82 19.70 9.95
CA THR A 45 -13.15 19.76 8.54
C THR A 45 -12.24 18.75 7.87
N LEU A 46 -12.76 17.53 7.72
CA LEU A 46 -12.28 16.57 6.74
C LEU A 46 -12.27 17.33 5.42
N SER A 47 -11.11 17.87 5.07
CA SER A 47 -10.88 18.32 3.71
C SER A 47 -11.27 17.13 2.84
N PRO A 48 -12.15 17.30 1.84
CA PRO A 48 -12.50 16.19 0.97
C PRO A 48 -11.20 15.58 0.44
N PRO A 49 -11.11 14.24 0.29
CA PRO A 49 -9.95 13.66 -0.35
C PRO A 49 -9.72 14.41 -1.66
N GLN A 50 -8.60 15.11 -1.73
CA GLN A 50 -8.23 15.87 -2.91
C GLN A 50 -8.19 14.85 -4.05
N ALA A 51 -8.95 15.11 -5.12
CA ALA A 51 -9.05 14.19 -6.24
C ALA A 51 -7.66 13.69 -6.63
N PHE A 52 -7.53 12.38 -6.75
CA PHE A 52 -6.25 11.72 -6.96
C PHE A 52 -6.27 10.93 -8.25
N ARG A 53 -5.09 10.70 -8.82
CA ARG A 53 -4.95 10.01 -10.10
C ARG A 53 -4.43 8.59 -9.89
N ALA A 54 -4.95 7.68 -10.69
CA ALA A 54 -4.49 6.31 -10.77
C ALA A 54 -4.52 5.79 -12.20
N TRP A 55 -3.60 4.88 -12.52
CA TRP A 55 -3.62 4.15 -13.78
C TRP A 55 -4.77 3.16 -13.77
N PHE A 56 -5.68 3.30 -14.73
CA PHE A 56 -6.81 2.40 -14.92
C PHE A 56 -6.52 1.50 -16.11
N VAL A 57 -6.64 0.18 -15.89
CA VAL A 57 -6.48 -0.82 -16.95
C VAL A 57 -7.74 -1.67 -17.03
N ASP A 58 -8.31 -1.77 -18.22
CA ASP A 58 -9.40 -2.71 -18.54
C ASP A 58 -9.00 -3.58 -19.74
N ALA A 59 -9.30 -4.87 -19.65
CA ALA A 59 -9.04 -5.85 -20.70
C ALA A 59 -10.02 -7.01 -20.62
N ALA A 60 -10.29 -7.63 -21.78
CA ALA A 60 -11.11 -8.83 -21.84
C ALA A 60 -10.51 -9.84 -22.83
N LYS A 61 -10.48 -11.12 -22.45
CA LYS A 61 -9.98 -12.23 -23.30
C LYS A 61 -8.60 -11.97 -23.90
N GLY A 62 -7.68 -11.39 -23.12
CA GLY A 62 -6.31 -11.06 -23.56
C GLY A 62 -6.18 -9.78 -24.39
N VAL A 63 -7.28 -9.09 -24.67
CA VAL A 63 -7.28 -7.86 -25.46
C VAL A 63 -7.46 -6.66 -24.54
N LEU A 64 -6.48 -5.75 -24.57
CA LEU A 64 -6.55 -4.47 -23.87
C LEU A 64 -7.68 -3.61 -24.44
N LYS A 65 -8.57 -3.15 -23.57
CA LYS A 65 -9.67 -2.24 -23.93
C LYS A 65 -9.33 -0.81 -23.59
N GLN A 66 -8.83 -0.57 -22.37
CA GLN A 66 -8.51 0.75 -21.87
C GLN A 66 -7.22 0.71 -21.05
N ARG A 67 -6.41 1.75 -21.19
CA ARG A 67 -5.23 2.03 -20.37
C ARG A 67 -4.99 3.52 -20.33
N GLU A 68 -5.34 4.15 -19.23
CA GLU A 68 -5.23 5.60 -19.09
C GLU A 68 -5.07 6.02 -17.64
N LEU A 69 -4.60 7.25 -17.44
CA LEU A 69 -4.56 7.88 -16.13
C LEU A 69 -5.93 8.52 -15.86
N ARG A 70 -6.65 8.05 -14.85
CA ARG A 70 -7.96 8.58 -14.44
C ARG A 70 -7.87 9.33 -13.12
N SER A 71 -8.75 10.29 -12.94
CA SER A 71 -8.98 10.97 -11.67
C SER A 71 -10.12 10.31 -10.91
N PHE A 72 -9.95 10.14 -9.60
CA PHE A 72 -10.89 9.57 -8.66
C PHE A 72 -11.05 10.53 -7.49
N SER A 73 -12.26 10.63 -6.94
CA SER A 73 -12.53 11.49 -5.78
C SER A 73 -12.25 10.75 -4.47
N ASP A 74 -12.53 9.45 -4.44
CA ASP A 74 -12.39 8.61 -3.26
C ASP A 74 -11.84 7.23 -3.59
N VAL A 75 -11.18 6.60 -2.61
CA VAL A 75 -10.59 5.26 -2.79
C VAL A 75 -11.64 4.18 -3.02
N SER A 76 -12.87 4.37 -2.53
CA SER A 76 -14.02 3.49 -2.81
C SER A 76 -14.46 3.47 -4.28
N GLU A 77 -14.05 4.45 -5.08
CA GLU A 77 -14.31 4.49 -6.53
C GLU A 77 -13.33 3.62 -7.33
N LEU A 78 -12.25 3.13 -6.71
CA LEU A 78 -11.30 2.25 -7.38
C LEU A 78 -11.93 0.86 -7.64
N PRO A 79 -11.60 0.22 -8.78
CA PRO A 79 -12.38 -0.88 -9.31
C PRO A 79 -12.27 -2.21 -8.54
N GLN A 80 -11.16 -2.44 -7.84
CA GLN A 80 -10.88 -3.69 -7.12
C GLN A 80 -10.41 -3.40 -5.68
N GLN A 81 -11.20 -2.64 -4.93
CA GLN A 81 -10.90 -2.43 -3.51
C GLN A 81 -11.04 -3.71 -2.70
N ASP A 82 -10.11 -3.92 -1.77
CA ASP A 82 -10.21 -5.02 -0.81
C ASP A 82 -11.21 -4.64 0.30
N PRO A 83 -12.29 -5.43 0.51
CA PRO A 83 -13.23 -5.19 1.60
C PRO A 83 -12.60 -5.21 3.00
N ALA A 84 -11.45 -5.88 3.16
CA ALA A 84 -10.72 -5.94 4.42
C ALA A 84 -9.73 -4.77 4.63
N ALA A 85 -9.65 -3.83 3.68
CA ALA A 85 -8.68 -2.74 3.74
C ALA A 85 -9.02 -1.71 4.84
N SER A 86 -8.03 -1.41 5.68
CA SER A 86 -8.19 -0.58 6.88
C SER A 86 -7.21 0.59 6.97
N VAL A 87 -6.24 0.68 6.06
CA VAL A 87 -5.22 1.74 6.06
C VAL A 87 -5.16 2.41 4.70
N THR A 88 -5.39 3.72 4.65
CA THR A 88 -5.23 4.55 3.46
C THR A 88 -3.84 5.18 3.48
N VAL A 89 -3.07 4.94 2.42
CA VAL A 89 -1.71 5.44 2.23
C VAL A 89 -1.68 6.42 1.08
N ARG A 90 -1.03 7.58 1.31
CA ARG A 90 -0.61 8.48 0.24
C ARG A 90 0.66 7.92 -0.37
N VAL A 91 0.55 7.34 -1.55
CA VAL A 91 1.66 6.75 -2.28
C VAL A 91 2.60 7.87 -2.73
N LYS A 92 3.90 7.66 -2.52
CA LYS A 92 4.97 8.58 -2.93
C LYS A 92 5.75 8.01 -4.10
N TYR A 93 6.08 6.73 -4.01
CA TYR A 93 6.82 6.02 -5.04
C TYR A 93 6.21 4.63 -5.24
N SER A 94 6.39 4.13 -6.45
CA SER A 94 6.13 2.75 -6.86
C SER A 94 7.23 2.37 -7.85
N ASP A 95 7.38 1.10 -8.15
CA ASP A 95 8.40 0.60 -9.07
C ASP A 95 7.75 -0.10 -10.28
N LEU A 96 8.58 -0.65 -11.16
CA LEU A 96 8.09 -1.37 -12.34
C LEU A 96 8.60 -2.81 -12.31
N ASN A 97 7.70 -3.75 -12.01
CA ASN A 97 8.00 -5.17 -12.09
C ASN A 97 7.51 -5.79 -13.40
N TYR A 98 8.08 -6.95 -13.76
CA TYR A 98 7.67 -7.71 -14.95
C TYR A 98 6.16 -8.03 -14.94
N LYS A 99 5.59 -8.31 -13.76
CA LYS A 99 4.16 -8.59 -13.58
C LYS A 99 3.30 -7.39 -13.94
N ASP A 100 3.71 -6.19 -13.54
CA ASP A 100 2.97 -4.95 -13.87
C ASP A 100 2.92 -4.74 -15.37
N ALA A 101 4.04 -4.98 -16.08
CA ALA A 101 4.08 -4.90 -17.53
C ALA A 101 3.15 -5.91 -18.22
N MET A 102 2.99 -7.12 -17.66
CA MET A 102 2.02 -8.10 -18.15
C MET A 102 0.59 -7.60 -17.99
N ILE A 103 0.25 -7.07 -16.82
CA ILE A 103 -1.09 -6.55 -16.49
C ILE A 103 -1.42 -5.33 -17.37
N MET A 104 -0.47 -4.43 -17.55
CA MET A 104 -0.56 -3.25 -18.43
C MET A 104 -0.78 -3.59 -19.91
N ARG A 105 -0.54 -4.83 -20.31
CA ARG A 105 -0.83 -5.36 -21.66
C ARG A 105 -2.15 -6.14 -21.74
N GLY A 106 -2.90 -6.25 -20.63
CA GLY A 106 -4.15 -7.00 -20.57
C GLY A 106 -3.96 -8.53 -20.53
N GLN A 107 -2.76 -9.01 -20.16
CA GLN A 107 -2.48 -10.44 -20.10
C GLN A 107 -3.23 -11.11 -18.93
N HIS A 108 -3.95 -12.19 -19.23
CA HIS A 108 -4.66 -13.01 -18.26
C HIS A 108 -3.70 -13.98 -17.57
N GLY A 109 -4.02 -14.39 -16.34
CA GLY A 109 -3.22 -15.34 -15.55
C GLY A 109 -2.37 -14.72 -14.44
N VAL A 110 -2.11 -13.41 -14.51
CA VAL A 110 -1.48 -12.62 -13.42
C VAL A 110 -2.53 -11.80 -12.66
N VAL A 111 -3.47 -11.20 -13.38
CA VAL A 111 -4.60 -10.46 -12.81
C VAL A 111 -5.79 -11.38 -12.56
N ARG A 112 -6.52 -11.14 -11.47
CA ARG A 112 -7.75 -11.87 -11.11
C ARG A 112 -8.96 -11.39 -11.90
N SER A 113 -9.11 -10.07 -12.01
CA SER A 113 -10.22 -9.38 -12.66
C SER A 113 -9.76 -8.04 -13.22
N PHE A 114 -10.29 -7.68 -14.37
CA PHE A 114 -10.28 -6.31 -14.89
C PHE A 114 -11.69 -5.71 -14.69
N PRO A 115 -11.83 -4.38 -14.58
CA PRO A 115 -10.75 -3.38 -14.56
C PRO A 115 -9.96 -3.39 -13.25
N ILE A 116 -8.74 -2.84 -13.24
CA ILE A 116 -7.86 -2.77 -12.06
C ILE A 116 -6.89 -1.58 -12.14
N VAL A 117 -6.45 -1.09 -10.99
CA VAL A 117 -5.22 -0.27 -10.87
C VAL A 117 -4.00 -1.19 -10.64
N PRO A 118 -3.00 -1.23 -11.54
CA PRO A 118 -1.81 -2.09 -11.36
C PRO A 118 -0.80 -1.52 -10.34
N GLY A 119 0.36 -2.17 -10.24
CA GLY A 119 1.45 -1.78 -9.33
C GLY A 119 1.48 -2.68 -8.10
N ILE A 120 2.37 -3.66 -8.11
CA ILE A 120 2.47 -4.62 -7.01
C ILE A 120 3.20 -4.09 -5.77
N ASP A 121 3.89 -2.96 -5.91
CA ASP A 121 4.68 -2.37 -4.83
C ASP A 121 4.39 -0.87 -4.70
N PHE A 122 4.52 -0.34 -3.48
CA PHE A 122 4.58 1.10 -3.24
C PHE A 122 5.32 1.43 -1.94
N SER A 123 5.76 2.67 -1.83
CA SER A 123 6.15 3.31 -0.58
C SER A 123 5.41 4.63 -0.42
N GLY A 124 5.06 4.96 0.81
CA GLY A 124 4.26 6.14 1.08
C GLY A 124 4.09 6.47 2.54
N VAL A 125 3.14 7.36 2.80
CA VAL A 125 2.83 7.87 4.14
C VAL A 125 1.38 7.54 4.47
N VAL A 126 1.14 6.97 5.64
CA VAL A 126 -0.21 6.70 6.13
C VAL A 126 -0.98 8.02 6.22
N GLN A 127 -2.09 8.10 5.49
CA GLN A 127 -2.99 9.25 5.51
C GLN A 127 -4.11 9.04 6.55
N GLN A 128 -4.67 7.83 6.61
CA GLN A 128 -5.71 7.44 7.56
C GLN A 128 -5.54 5.96 7.91
N SER A 129 -5.86 5.59 9.16
CA SER A 129 -5.87 4.20 9.61
C SER A 129 -7.03 3.97 10.56
N ASP A 130 -7.75 2.87 10.32
CA ASP A 130 -8.75 2.33 11.25
C ASP A 130 -8.16 1.19 12.10
N SER A 131 -6.89 0.82 11.87
CA SER A 131 -6.14 -0.17 12.63
C SER A 131 -5.19 0.50 13.63
N PRO A 132 -5.04 -0.04 14.86
CA PRO A 132 -4.09 0.49 15.84
C PRO A 132 -2.62 0.25 15.47
N MET A 133 -2.32 -0.56 14.43
CA MET A 133 -0.94 -0.83 13.99
C MET A 133 -0.26 0.38 13.35
N TRP A 134 -1.04 1.32 12.84
CA TRP A 134 -0.57 2.44 12.03
C TRP A 134 -1.27 3.73 12.41
N LYS A 135 -0.55 4.84 12.39
CA LYS A 135 -1.10 6.18 12.59
C LYS A 135 -0.79 7.09 11.39
N PRO A 136 -1.61 8.12 11.15
CA PRO A 136 -1.29 9.14 10.16
C PRO A 136 0.12 9.70 10.34
N GLY A 137 0.86 9.81 9.23
CA GLY A 137 2.26 10.24 9.21
C GLY A 137 3.30 9.12 9.25
N ASP A 138 2.91 7.88 9.55
CA ASP A 138 3.85 6.75 9.50
C ASP A 138 4.31 6.48 8.06
N GLU A 139 5.61 6.28 7.86
CA GLU A 139 6.20 5.91 6.58
C GLU A 139 6.20 4.39 6.40
N VAL A 140 5.62 3.93 5.30
CA VAL A 140 5.34 2.51 5.06
C VAL A 140 5.77 2.07 3.67
N VAL A 141 6.06 0.78 3.57
CA VAL A 141 6.38 0.06 2.33
C VAL A 141 5.45 -1.13 2.20
N LEU A 142 5.01 -1.42 0.98
CA LEU A 142 4.30 -2.63 0.64
C LEU A 142 4.94 -3.23 -0.61
N THR A 143 5.27 -4.52 -0.54
CA THR A 143 5.66 -5.31 -1.72
C THR A 143 4.81 -6.57 -1.83
N GLY A 144 4.14 -6.77 -2.96
CA GLY A 144 3.32 -7.96 -3.22
C GLY A 144 1.93 -7.98 -2.54
N ASN A 145 1.65 -8.97 -1.69
CA ASN A 145 0.36 -9.14 -0.98
C ASN A 145 -0.93 -8.99 -1.83
N LYS A 146 -0.89 -9.43 -3.09
CA LYS A 146 -2.02 -9.43 -4.05
C LYS A 146 -2.45 -8.04 -4.57
N ILE A 147 -1.85 -6.95 -4.12
CA ILE A 147 -2.10 -5.63 -4.73
C ILE A 147 -1.58 -5.61 -6.17
N GLY A 148 -2.19 -4.79 -7.01
CA GLY A 148 -1.95 -4.73 -8.45
C GLY A 148 -2.35 -6.00 -9.22
N GLN A 149 -2.83 -7.06 -8.56
CA GLN A 149 -3.16 -8.35 -9.17
C GLN A 149 -4.60 -8.78 -8.87
N HIS A 150 -5.00 -8.75 -7.61
CA HIS A 150 -6.36 -9.05 -7.17
C HIS A 150 -7.09 -7.80 -6.70
N PHE A 151 -6.33 -6.87 -6.11
CA PHE A 151 -6.82 -5.61 -5.59
C PHE A 151 -6.05 -4.46 -6.22
N ASP A 152 -6.60 -3.25 -6.15
CA ASP A 152 -5.94 -2.06 -6.68
C ASP A 152 -4.56 -1.82 -6.05
N GLY A 153 -3.63 -1.39 -6.90
CA GLY A 153 -2.20 -1.34 -6.61
C GLY A 153 -1.60 0.06 -6.44
N GLY A 154 -0.27 0.06 -6.43
CA GLY A 154 0.59 1.21 -6.19
C GLY A 154 0.66 2.23 -7.33
N TYR A 155 0.09 1.95 -8.50
CA TYR A 155 -0.01 2.94 -9.59
C TYR A 155 -1.17 3.90 -9.39
N SER A 156 -1.34 4.34 -8.15
CA SER A 156 -2.30 5.31 -7.68
C SER A 156 -1.60 6.27 -6.72
N GLN A 157 -2.02 7.53 -6.69
CA GLN A 157 -1.57 8.48 -5.67
C GLN A 157 -2.11 8.14 -4.27
N VAL A 158 -3.20 7.37 -4.18
CA VAL A 158 -3.81 6.91 -2.93
C VAL A 158 -4.16 5.42 -3.05
N CYS A 159 -3.72 4.61 -2.09
CA CYS A 159 -4.03 3.18 -2.04
C CYS A 159 -4.58 2.84 -0.65
N ARG A 160 -5.58 1.97 -0.57
CA ARG A 160 -6.12 1.47 0.69
C ARG A 160 -5.90 -0.02 0.78
N VAL A 161 -5.28 -0.47 1.87
CA VAL A 161 -4.79 -1.85 2.04
C VAL A 161 -5.07 -2.38 3.45
N GLN A 162 -4.90 -3.69 3.62
CA GLN A 162 -4.92 -4.32 4.95
C GLN A 162 -3.71 -3.85 5.78
N ALA A 163 -3.92 -3.63 7.07
CA ALA A 163 -2.87 -3.16 7.98
C ALA A 163 -1.68 -4.12 8.06
N GLU A 164 -1.92 -5.42 7.97
CA GLU A 164 -0.93 -6.49 8.13
C GLU A 164 -0.01 -6.63 6.92
N TRP A 165 -0.36 -6.03 5.79
CA TRP A 165 0.45 -6.07 4.56
C TRP A 165 1.53 -5.01 4.54
N LEU A 166 1.37 -3.96 5.33
CA LEU A 166 2.32 -2.86 5.43
C LEU A 166 3.51 -3.26 6.30
N VAL A 167 4.68 -2.78 5.90
CA VAL A 167 5.93 -2.89 6.64
C VAL A 167 6.44 -1.48 6.91
N PRO A 168 6.99 -1.17 8.10
CA PRO A 168 7.53 0.17 8.35
C PRO A 168 8.72 0.42 7.42
N ARG A 169 8.87 1.64 6.91
CA ARG A 169 10.06 2.01 6.15
C ARG A 169 11.32 1.79 7.01
N PRO A 170 12.32 1.03 6.53
CA PRO A 170 13.60 0.91 7.22
C PRO A 170 14.31 2.27 7.32
N ALA A 171 14.81 2.63 8.50
CA ALA A 171 15.36 3.95 8.76
C ALA A 171 16.52 4.34 7.81
N GLN A 172 17.28 3.35 7.35
CA GLN A 172 18.46 3.49 6.49
C GLN A 172 18.14 3.84 5.03
N PHE A 173 16.90 3.64 4.58
CA PHE A 173 16.50 3.87 3.19
C PHE A 173 15.37 4.88 3.13
N SER A 174 15.48 5.87 2.25
CA SER A 174 14.37 6.74 1.87
C SER A 174 13.23 5.93 1.24
N LEU A 175 12.04 6.56 1.14
CA LEU A 175 10.88 5.96 0.45
C LEU A 175 11.21 5.63 -1.02
N GLU A 176 12.00 6.47 -1.68
CA GLU A 176 12.45 6.26 -3.05
C GLU A 176 13.40 5.07 -3.16
N GLU A 177 14.44 5.01 -2.32
CA GLU A 177 15.40 3.90 -2.30
C GLU A 177 14.71 2.56 -2.00
N CYS A 178 13.68 2.55 -1.16
CA CYS A 178 12.87 1.35 -0.92
C CYS A 178 12.23 0.81 -2.20
N MET A 179 11.77 1.70 -3.10
CA MET A 179 11.17 1.30 -4.38
C MET A 179 12.23 1.06 -5.47
N MET A 180 13.43 1.63 -5.36
CA MET A 180 14.55 1.23 -6.20
C MET A 180 14.97 -0.24 -5.93
N ILE A 181 14.86 -0.69 -4.68
CA ILE A 181 15.05 -2.10 -4.31
C ILE A 181 13.84 -2.92 -4.77
N GLY A 182 12.64 -2.53 -4.35
CA GLY A 182 11.38 -3.12 -4.79
C GLY A 182 11.25 -4.64 -4.55
N THR A 183 10.24 -5.25 -5.16
CA THR A 183 10.06 -6.72 -5.15
C THR A 183 11.26 -7.44 -5.75
N ALA A 184 11.90 -6.89 -6.78
CA ALA A 184 13.05 -7.51 -7.45
C ALA A 184 14.24 -7.70 -6.50
N GLY A 185 14.67 -6.64 -5.81
CA GLY A 185 15.75 -6.70 -4.84
C GLY A 185 15.39 -7.53 -3.61
N PHE A 186 14.15 -7.44 -3.12
CA PHE A 186 13.68 -8.26 -2.01
C PHE A 186 13.67 -9.76 -2.35
N THR A 187 13.37 -10.10 -3.61
CA THR A 187 13.43 -11.48 -4.11
C THR A 187 14.88 -11.96 -4.22
N ALA A 188 15.78 -11.13 -4.74
CA ALA A 188 17.20 -11.48 -4.90
C ALA A 188 17.88 -11.81 -3.56
N MET A 189 17.53 -11.09 -2.48
CA MET A 189 18.07 -11.34 -1.13
C MET A 189 17.64 -12.70 -0.54
N GLN A 190 16.53 -13.28 -1.01
CA GLN A 190 15.99 -14.54 -0.47
C GLN A 190 16.53 -15.79 -1.18
N MET A 191 17.28 -15.63 -2.25
CA MET A 191 17.87 -16.73 -3.03
C MET A 191 19.22 -17.17 -2.51
#